data_AF-A0AA39R8B0-F1
#
_entry.id   AF-A0AA39R8B0-F1
#
_cell.length_a   1.000
_cell.length_b   1.000
_cell.length_c   1.000
_cell.angle_alpha   90.00
_cell.angle_beta   90.00
_cell.angle_gamma   90.00
#
_symmetry.space_group_name_H-M   'P 1'
#
loop_
_entity.id
_entity.type
_entity.pdbx_description
1 polymer ?
#
loop_
_entity_poly.entity_id
_entity_poly.type
_entity_poly.pdbx_seq_one_letter_code
_entity_poly.pdbx_strand_id
1 'polypeptide(L)'
;MFSVPAFTLLFVLTPSIILAHTLPIFFVQSTFQGPSRAQNLHRKLYQKDGEPTYVDSRLIIRGPNNSTTFELDTHSGGIWSADNTRLWNTSHAKHPSEFVKANKTCRDAAEDLIKKYKLVPHTEESSPVTFEFAGISGTQLSNENGHANGSKFTREEFQLDISANYIAKVKVPGQGNLPVIGGGGNFQFTFEQNSRLIGYHGVWRDVQGKGVDYPVIPQTESDSQYKNATSSLNILNFTSTLAYYSAPFGTVQNYLYPVYIYHATAKFGNETVQLRETLLPATTFLLEPQTLPLKPDCAAPIEKIPKPTHPSKSRRSALIPRQSKTWGFGTEWLGVPWGLPGSQANAAGVSNLLFDGLFSGVFGGLFGGGAKWTQKFNWGNTFVWETDWDAEDSVWVDSADLVFYTGHANGNGWVTATPTNDAFVHHEVVGTFPQIPGNLWGHENLKWLVIAACGPHQDDRIVAGGGNAFDRWRGAFDGLHVFMGYATESIDTTGEGSGIVKYARGGDTLVNSWFRAAKEVQRRGVWVTAMWSGNSGQDHLPGHGGMETDPPISTQRWLLWSQV
;
A
#
# COMPACT_ATOMS: atom_id res chain seq x y z
N MET A 1 -30.97 -11.54 -19.64
CA MET A 1 -30.15 -11.68 -18.41
C MET A 1 -29.79 -13.14 -18.26
N PHE A 2 -28.58 -13.53 -18.67
CA PHE A 2 -28.05 -14.87 -18.39
C PHE A 2 -27.14 -14.75 -17.17
N SER A 3 -27.60 -15.31 -16.05
CA SER A 3 -26.80 -15.46 -14.83
C SER A 3 -25.71 -16.49 -15.10
N VAL A 4 -24.46 -16.04 -15.24
CA VAL A 4 -23.29 -16.92 -15.18
C VAL A 4 -23.01 -17.18 -13.70
N PRO A 5 -23.07 -18.43 -13.21
CA PRO A 5 -22.79 -18.72 -11.81
C PRO A 5 -21.33 -18.39 -11.50
N ALA A 6 -21.11 -17.59 -10.46
CA ALA A 6 -19.79 -17.37 -9.90
C ALA A 6 -19.30 -18.69 -9.31
N PHE A 7 -18.40 -19.37 -10.01
CA PHE A 7 -17.59 -20.43 -9.43
C PHE A 7 -16.61 -19.78 -8.45
N THR A 8 -16.97 -19.75 -7.16
CA THR A 8 -15.97 -19.64 -6.10
C THR A 8 -15.15 -20.92 -6.17
N LEU A 9 -14.01 -20.88 -6.87
CA LEU A 9 -13.05 -21.97 -6.84
C LEU A 9 -12.47 -22.01 -5.43
N LEU A 10 -13.09 -22.81 -4.57
CA LEU A 10 -12.47 -23.23 -3.32
C LEU A 10 -11.30 -24.15 -3.72
N PHE A 11 -10.12 -23.57 -3.93
CA PHE A 11 -8.90 -24.36 -4.02
C PHE A 11 -8.71 -25.02 -2.65
N VAL A 12 -9.18 -26.26 -2.52
CA VAL A 12 -8.68 -27.15 -1.48
C VAL A 12 -7.24 -27.47 -1.87
N LEU A 13 -6.33 -26.58 -1.50
CA LEU A 13 -4.90 -26.83 -1.57
C LEU A 13 -4.66 -27.98 -0.60
N THR A 14 -4.50 -29.19 -1.14
CA THR A 14 -3.89 -30.27 -0.37
C THR A 14 -2.53 -29.73 0.12
N PRO A 15 -2.20 -29.87 1.41
CA PRO A 15 -0.92 -29.42 1.92
C PRO A 15 0.17 -29.99 1.01
N SER A 16 0.91 -29.09 0.36
CA SER A 16 2.00 -29.49 -0.54
C SER A 16 3.07 -30.09 0.36
N ILE A 17 3.10 -31.42 0.46
CA ILE A 17 4.14 -32.11 1.19
C ILE A 17 5.45 -31.74 0.49
N ILE A 18 6.29 -30.97 1.16
CA ILE A 18 7.61 -30.62 0.64
C ILE A 18 8.44 -31.91 0.62
N LEU A 19 8.55 -32.50 -0.57
CA LEU A 19 9.41 -33.65 -0.83
C LEU A 19 10.91 -33.33 -0.83
N ALA A 20 11.30 -32.04 -0.87
CA ALA A 20 12.68 -31.62 -0.97
C ALA A 20 13.30 -31.37 0.42
N HIS A 21 14.46 -31.98 0.69
CA HIS A 21 15.21 -31.75 1.94
C HIS A 21 16.02 -30.45 1.93
N THR A 22 16.25 -29.89 0.75
CA THR A 22 16.97 -28.62 0.54
C THR A 22 16.23 -27.75 -0.47
N LEU A 23 16.42 -26.44 -0.36
CA LEU A 23 15.99 -25.47 -1.38
C LEU A 23 17.16 -24.57 -1.77
N PRO A 24 17.29 -24.22 -3.06
CA PRO A 24 18.39 -23.38 -3.54
C PRO A 24 18.18 -21.93 -3.15
N ILE A 25 19.28 -21.23 -2.86
CA ILE A 25 19.33 -19.79 -2.64
C ILE A 25 20.25 -19.18 -3.67
N PHE A 26 19.79 -18.10 -4.28
CA PHE A 26 20.47 -17.50 -5.41
C PHE A 26 21.04 -16.15 -5.01
N PHE A 27 22.32 -15.91 -5.30
CA PHE A 27 22.86 -14.56 -5.26
C PHE A 27 22.19 -13.74 -6.37
N VAL A 28 21.83 -12.50 -6.08
CA VAL A 28 21.19 -11.60 -7.05
C VAL A 28 21.89 -10.27 -7.12
N GLN A 29 21.87 -9.64 -8.30
CA GLN A 29 22.50 -8.35 -8.53
C GLN A 29 21.57 -7.40 -9.29
N SER A 30 21.62 -6.12 -8.94
CA SER A 30 20.94 -5.05 -9.68
C SER A 30 21.32 -5.07 -11.16
N THR A 31 20.30 -4.92 -12.02
CA THR A 31 20.48 -4.88 -13.48
C THR A 31 20.76 -3.47 -14.01
N PHE A 32 21.16 -2.54 -13.13
CA PHE A 32 21.42 -1.14 -13.49
C PHE A 32 22.36 -0.98 -14.68
N GLN A 33 21.96 -0.16 -15.67
CA GLN A 33 22.68 -0.02 -16.95
C GLN A 33 23.10 1.42 -17.28
N GLY A 34 23.04 2.33 -16.31
CA GLY A 34 23.50 3.71 -16.48
C GLY A 34 22.46 4.69 -17.09
N PRO A 35 22.78 6.00 -17.06
CA PRO A 35 21.88 7.06 -17.51
C PRO A 35 21.45 6.99 -18.97
N SER A 36 22.36 6.65 -19.88
CA SER A 36 22.08 6.68 -21.31
C SER A 36 21.01 5.67 -21.73
N ARG A 37 20.99 4.47 -21.12
CA ARG A 37 19.93 3.49 -21.36
C ARG A 37 18.60 3.96 -20.80
N ALA A 38 18.58 4.51 -19.59
CA ALA A 38 17.36 5.05 -18.98
C ALA A 38 16.74 6.18 -19.82
N GLN A 39 17.54 7.14 -20.28
CA GLN A 39 17.09 8.24 -21.14
C GLN A 39 16.58 7.71 -22.49
N ASN A 40 17.27 6.72 -23.07
CA ASN A 40 16.81 6.09 -24.30
C ASN A 40 15.47 5.35 -24.14
N LEU A 41 15.28 4.65 -23.01
CA LEU A 41 14.01 3.98 -22.69
C LEU A 41 12.89 5.00 -22.48
N HIS A 42 13.11 6.05 -21.69
CA HIS A 42 12.12 7.12 -21.49
C HIS A 42 11.65 7.73 -22.81
N ARG A 43 12.59 8.11 -23.69
CA ARG A 43 12.28 8.60 -25.04
C ARG A 43 11.50 7.59 -25.87
N LYS A 44 11.87 6.31 -25.83
CA LYS A 44 11.20 5.25 -26.61
C LYS A 44 9.81 4.89 -26.11
N LEU A 45 9.57 4.98 -24.81
CA LEU A 45 8.27 4.66 -24.20
C LEU A 45 7.27 5.82 -24.36
N TYR A 46 7.73 7.06 -24.22
CA TYR A 46 6.83 8.22 -24.16
C TYR A 46 7.00 9.25 -25.29
N GLN A 47 8.01 9.08 -26.16
CA GLN A 47 8.34 10.04 -27.22
C GLN A 47 8.60 11.46 -26.67
N LYS A 48 9.17 11.54 -25.48
CA LYS A 48 9.53 12.78 -24.79
C LYS A 48 10.99 12.72 -24.39
N ASP A 49 11.66 13.86 -24.46
CA ASP A 49 13.00 14.04 -23.90
C ASP A 49 12.91 14.48 -22.44
N GLY A 50 14.02 14.30 -21.73
CA GLY A 50 14.19 14.71 -20.34
C GLY A 50 15.64 14.52 -19.94
N GLU A 51 16.10 15.33 -19.00
CA GLU A 51 17.46 15.22 -18.47
C GLU A 51 17.47 14.32 -17.22
N PRO A 52 18.46 13.41 -17.12
CA PRO A 52 18.62 12.59 -15.93
C PRO A 52 19.06 13.41 -14.74
N THR A 53 18.39 13.19 -13.61
CA THR A 53 18.73 13.75 -12.30
C THR A 53 18.89 12.62 -11.30
N TYR A 54 19.91 12.71 -10.44
CA TYR A 54 20.12 11.75 -9.37
C TYR A 54 19.51 12.27 -8.07
N VAL A 55 18.69 11.45 -7.43
CA VAL A 55 18.13 11.71 -6.09
C VAL A 55 18.28 10.43 -5.29
N ASP A 56 19.23 10.43 -4.35
CA ASP A 56 19.65 9.25 -3.60
C ASP A 56 20.11 8.12 -4.55
N SER A 57 19.53 6.93 -4.43
CA SER A 57 19.75 5.77 -5.31
C SER A 57 18.97 5.82 -6.62
N ARG A 58 18.26 6.91 -6.93
CA ARG A 58 17.36 6.97 -8.08
C ARG A 58 17.89 7.87 -9.17
N LEU A 59 17.89 7.35 -10.38
CA LEU A 59 18.00 8.12 -11.60
C LEU A 59 16.60 8.48 -12.08
N ILE A 60 16.25 9.75 -12.03
CA ILE A 60 14.92 10.28 -12.37
C ILE A 60 15.02 11.11 -13.65
N ILE A 61 14.16 10.80 -14.62
CA ILE A 61 14.00 11.54 -15.87
C ILE A 61 12.56 12.02 -15.94
N ARG A 62 12.38 13.34 -16.04
CA ARG A 62 11.06 13.95 -16.17
C ARG A 62 10.90 14.54 -17.57
N GLY A 63 9.76 14.27 -18.19
CA GLY A 63 9.37 14.92 -19.44
C GLY A 63 8.98 16.38 -19.21
N PRO A 64 8.72 17.14 -20.30
CA PRO A 64 8.29 18.53 -20.20
C PRO A 64 7.08 18.70 -19.28
N ASN A 65 7.10 19.73 -18.43
CA ASN A 65 6.06 20.03 -17.44
C ASN A 65 5.73 18.85 -16.50
N ASN A 66 6.72 17.98 -16.22
CA ASN A 66 6.54 16.74 -15.44
C ASN A 66 5.42 15.84 -15.99
N SER A 67 5.14 15.92 -17.29
CA SER A 67 4.04 15.15 -17.90
C SER A 67 4.33 13.65 -17.98
N THR A 68 5.59 13.25 -17.90
CA THR A 68 6.02 11.85 -17.73
C THR A 68 7.14 11.76 -16.72
N THR A 69 7.21 10.63 -16.01
CA THR A 69 8.30 10.27 -15.11
C THR A 69 8.86 8.93 -15.53
N PHE A 70 10.19 8.79 -15.51
CA PHE A 70 10.90 7.52 -15.58
C PHE A 70 11.94 7.50 -14.47
N GLU A 71 11.88 6.52 -13.58
CA GLU A 71 12.82 6.31 -12.48
C GLU A 71 13.46 4.93 -12.63
N LEU A 72 14.78 4.90 -12.49
CA LEU A 72 15.56 3.68 -12.38
C LEU A 72 16.31 3.71 -11.04
N ASP A 73 16.06 2.72 -10.19
CA ASP A 73 16.75 2.58 -8.92
C ASP A 73 18.06 1.78 -9.08
N THR A 74 19.16 2.31 -8.55
CA THR A 74 20.48 1.69 -8.67
C THR A 74 20.64 0.48 -7.77
N HIS A 75 19.93 0.41 -6.64
CA HIS A 75 20.03 -0.71 -5.69
C HIS A 75 19.26 -1.94 -6.14
N SER A 76 18.04 -1.77 -6.63
CA SER A 76 17.18 -2.86 -7.06
C SER A 76 17.26 -3.14 -8.56
N GLY A 77 17.72 -2.18 -9.38
CA GLY A 77 17.57 -2.22 -10.83
C GLY A 77 16.12 -2.02 -11.30
N GLY A 78 15.22 -1.69 -10.36
CA GLY A 78 13.81 -1.52 -10.62
C GLY A 78 13.51 -0.26 -11.43
N ILE A 79 12.45 -0.34 -12.22
CA ILE A 79 11.96 0.75 -13.04
C ILE A 79 10.54 1.11 -12.61
N TRP A 80 10.32 2.40 -12.38
CA TRP A 80 9.00 3.00 -12.32
C TRP A 80 8.86 3.99 -13.48
N SER A 81 7.74 3.98 -14.18
CA SER A 81 7.48 4.97 -15.22
C SER A 81 6.00 5.23 -15.41
N ALA A 82 5.65 6.48 -15.66
CA ALA A 82 4.27 6.93 -15.77
C ALA A 82 4.13 8.09 -16.76
N ASP A 83 2.99 8.11 -17.47
CA ASP A 83 2.40 9.32 -18.05
C ASP A 83 1.55 9.97 -16.95
N ASN A 84 2.13 10.93 -16.24
CA ASN A 84 1.53 11.58 -15.06
C ASN A 84 0.26 12.38 -15.42
N THR A 85 0.03 12.66 -16.70
CA THR A 85 -1.22 13.30 -17.15
C THR A 85 -2.36 12.30 -17.30
N ARG A 86 -2.08 11.00 -17.25
CA ARG A 86 -3.01 9.93 -17.59
C ARG A 86 -3.18 8.88 -16.50
N LEU A 87 -2.07 8.38 -15.94
CA LEU A 87 -2.11 7.32 -14.92
C LEU A 87 -2.91 7.82 -13.71
N TRP A 88 -3.97 7.10 -13.37
CA TRP A 88 -4.93 7.40 -12.30
C TRP A 88 -5.66 8.76 -12.38
N ASN A 89 -5.61 9.45 -13.52
CA ASN A 89 -6.37 10.67 -13.73
C ASN A 89 -7.83 10.34 -14.09
N THR A 90 -8.74 10.64 -13.16
CA THR A 90 -10.17 10.31 -13.27
C THR A 90 -10.89 11.03 -14.41
N SER A 91 -10.35 12.13 -14.94
CA SER A 91 -10.91 12.80 -16.14
C SER A 91 -10.85 11.95 -17.40
N HIS A 92 -10.06 10.87 -17.39
CA HIS A 92 -9.97 9.89 -18.47
C HIS A 92 -10.80 8.62 -18.23
N ALA A 93 -11.55 8.55 -17.14
CA ALA A 93 -12.39 7.41 -16.84
C ALA A 93 -13.45 7.20 -17.94
N LYS A 94 -13.63 5.95 -18.34
CA LYS A 94 -14.57 5.51 -19.39
C LYS A 94 -15.49 4.42 -18.86
N HIS A 95 -16.58 4.17 -19.58
CA HIS A 95 -17.45 3.07 -19.21
C HIS A 95 -16.70 1.73 -19.41
N PRO A 96 -16.82 0.73 -18.52
CA PRO A 96 -16.05 -0.53 -18.61
C PRO A 96 -16.22 -1.27 -19.94
N SER A 97 -17.37 -1.11 -20.62
CA SER A 97 -17.60 -1.71 -21.94
C SER A 97 -16.64 -1.21 -23.02
N GLU A 98 -16.05 -0.02 -22.86
CA GLU A 98 -15.08 0.54 -23.81
C GLU A 98 -13.73 -0.21 -23.76
N PHE A 99 -13.42 -0.91 -22.66
CA PHE A 99 -12.18 -1.67 -22.49
C PHE A 99 -12.25 -3.12 -23.01
N VAL A 100 -13.39 -3.59 -23.52
CA VAL A 100 -13.54 -4.99 -23.98
C VAL A 100 -12.54 -5.35 -25.08
N LYS A 101 -12.27 -4.43 -26.02
CA LYS A 101 -11.26 -4.65 -27.06
C LYS A 101 -9.84 -4.57 -26.49
N ALA A 102 -9.58 -3.60 -25.60
CA ALA A 102 -8.30 -3.45 -24.93
C ALA A 102 -7.94 -4.72 -24.13
N ASN A 103 -8.91 -5.33 -23.45
CA ASN A 103 -8.77 -6.63 -22.77
C ASN A 103 -8.21 -7.74 -23.66
N LYS A 104 -8.60 -7.77 -24.93
CA LYS A 104 -8.13 -8.82 -25.85
C LYS A 104 -6.73 -8.57 -26.39
N THR A 105 -6.26 -7.31 -26.40
CA THR A 105 -5.02 -6.88 -27.07
C THR A 105 -3.93 -6.40 -26.12
N CYS A 106 -4.25 -6.23 -24.83
CA CYS A 106 -3.34 -5.72 -23.81
C CYS A 106 -2.11 -6.62 -23.61
N ARG A 107 -2.31 -7.94 -23.61
CA ARG A 107 -1.19 -8.90 -23.55
C ARG A 107 -0.25 -8.74 -24.74
N ASP A 108 -0.78 -8.72 -25.97
CA ASP A 108 0.03 -8.61 -27.18
C ASP A 108 0.83 -7.30 -27.20
N ALA A 109 0.21 -6.18 -26.80
CA ALA A 109 0.89 -4.89 -26.68
C ALA A 109 2.03 -4.93 -25.65
N ALA A 110 1.85 -5.64 -24.53
CA ALA A 110 2.92 -5.83 -23.54
C ALA A 110 4.03 -6.73 -24.06
N GLU A 111 3.71 -7.85 -24.72
CA GLU A 111 4.71 -8.76 -25.32
C GLU A 111 5.56 -8.04 -26.38
N ASP A 112 4.95 -7.16 -27.18
CA ASP A 112 5.67 -6.32 -28.14
C ASP A 112 6.68 -5.38 -27.46
N LEU A 113 6.28 -4.71 -26.37
CA LEU A 113 7.17 -3.85 -25.58
C LEU A 113 8.28 -4.64 -24.89
N ILE A 114 7.97 -5.81 -24.33
CA ILE A 114 8.94 -6.72 -23.72
C ILE A 114 10.00 -7.11 -24.74
N LYS A 115 9.58 -7.58 -25.92
CA LYS A 115 10.48 -8.02 -26.99
C LYS A 115 11.37 -6.88 -27.48
N LYS A 116 10.77 -5.70 -27.70
CA LYS A 116 11.41 -4.52 -28.30
C LYS A 116 12.38 -3.82 -27.35
N TYR A 117 12.02 -3.71 -26.07
CA TYR A 117 12.75 -2.88 -25.10
C TYR A 117 13.40 -3.67 -23.96
N LYS A 118 13.23 -5.00 -23.92
CA LYS A 118 13.81 -5.88 -22.90
C LYS A 118 13.43 -5.45 -21.48
N LEU A 119 12.14 -5.15 -21.29
CA LEU A 119 11.58 -4.68 -20.02
C LEU A 119 11.39 -5.83 -19.01
N VAL A 120 11.11 -7.04 -19.50
CA VAL A 120 11.19 -8.27 -18.71
C VAL A 120 12.49 -8.99 -19.08
N PRO A 121 13.28 -9.48 -18.12
CA PRO A 121 14.51 -10.21 -18.40
C PRO A 121 14.25 -11.43 -19.27
N HIS A 122 15.12 -11.66 -20.24
CA HIS A 122 15.07 -12.88 -21.05
C HIS A 122 15.78 -14.00 -20.28
N THR A 123 15.07 -15.08 -20.00
CA THR A 123 15.64 -16.23 -19.31
C THR A 123 16.05 -17.27 -20.32
N GLU A 124 17.31 -17.70 -20.27
CA GLU A 124 17.75 -18.91 -20.96
C GLU A 124 16.98 -20.13 -20.43
N GLU A 125 16.89 -21.21 -21.21
CA GLU A 125 16.18 -22.44 -20.80
C GLU A 125 16.74 -23.02 -19.48
N SER A 126 18.05 -22.88 -19.31
CA SER A 126 18.84 -23.27 -18.13
C SER A 126 18.67 -22.35 -16.92
N SER A 127 18.04 -21.18 -17.08
CA SER A 127 17.81 -20.24 -15.98
C SER A 127 16.92 -20.87 -14.90
N PRO A 128 17.28 -20.72 -13.61
CA PRO A 128 16.44 -21.17 -12.50
C PRO A 128 15.18 -20.31 -12.35
N VAL A 129 15.14 -19.13 -12.99
CA VAL A 129 13.97 -18.24 -12.99
C VAL A 129 13.31 -18.24 -14.36
N THR A 130 11.98 -18.19 -14.36
CA THR A 130 11.15 -17.92 -15.54
C THR A 130 10.20 -16.76 -15.28
N PHE A 131 9.79 -16.06 -16.34
CA PHE A 131 8.76 -15.04 -16.27
C PHE A 131 7.56 -15.50 -17.09
N GLU A 132 6.37 -15.39 -16.52
CA GLU A 132 5.13 -15.81 -17.17
C GLU A 132 4.06 -14.72 -17.12
N PHE A 133 3.18 -14.74 -18.13
CA PHE A 133 2.00 -13.91 -18.13
C PHE A 133 1.06 -14.38 -17.01
N ALA A 134 0.76 -13.45 -16.12
CA ALA A 134 0.11 -13.74 -14.86
C ALA A 134 -1.39 -13.39 -14.92
N GLY A 135 -1.79 -12.49 -15.83
CA GLY A 135 -3.18 -12.11 -16.08
C GLY A 135 -3.36 -10.64 -16.39
N ILE A 136 -4.61 -10.25 -16.60
CA ILE A 136 -5.03 -8.86 -16.84
C ILE A 136 -5.57 -8.26 -15.54
N SER A 137 -5.28 -7.00 -15.32
CA SER A 137 -5.82 -6.18 -14.24
C SER A 137 -6.21 -4.80 -14.74
N GLY A 138 -6.52 -3.85 -13.86
CA GLY A 138 -6.72 -2.45 -14.22
C GLY A 138 -7.14 -1.60 -13.03
N THR A 139 -7.30 -0.31 -13.28
CA THR A 139 -7.82 0.65 -12.31
C THR A 139 -9.31 0.89 -12.54
N GLN A 140 -10.09 0.66 -11.49
CA GLN A 140 -11.53 0.82 -11.43
C GLN A 140 -11.91 2.08 -10.66
N LEU A 141 -13.01 2.73 -11.02
CA LEU A 141 -13.51 3.94 -10.36
C LEU A 141 -15.02 3.85 -10.19
N SER A 142 -15.52 4.16 -9.01
CA SER A 142 -16.94 4.41 -8.77
C SER A 142 -17.15 5.87 -8.40
N ASN A 143 -18.25 6.46 -8.87
CA ASN A 143 -18.73 7.77 -8.48
C ASN A 143 -20.05 7.61 -7.74
N GLU A 144 -20.14 8.07 -6.50
CA GLU A 144 -21.40 8.19 -5.77
C GLU A 144 -21.87 9.65 -5.82
N ASN A 145 -23.09 9.87 -6.30
CA ASN A 145 -23.77 11.16 -6.25
C ASN A 145 -25.04 11.05 -5.39
N GLY A 146 -25.11 11.85 -4.34
CA GLY A 146 -26.26 11.98 -3.45
C GLY A 146 -27.09 13.23 -3.69
N HIS A 147 -28.32 13.22 -3.17
CA HIS A 147 -29.10 14.44 -2.95
C HIS A 147 -28.64 15.15 -1.67
N ALA A 148 -28.78 16.48 -1.63
CA ALA A 148 -28.39 17.31 -0.48
C ALA A 148 -29.08 16.94 0.84
N ASN A 149 -30.23 16.26 0.78
CA ASN A 149 -30.99 15.79 1.92
C ASN A 149 -30.65 14.34 2.34
N GLY A 150 -29.65 13.70 1.71
CA GLY A 150 -29.20 12.34 2.02
C GLY A 150 -30.20 11.23 1.68
N SER A 151 -31.32 11.51 1.01
CA SER A 151 -32.41 10.53 0.86
C SER A 151 -32.20 9.48 -0.22
N LYS A 152 -31.26 9.70 -1.15
CA LYS A 152 -30.95 8.76 -2.24
C LYS A 152 -29.55 9.01 -2.79
N PHE A 153 -28.83 7.93 -3.03
CA PHE A 153 -27.52 7.93 -3.69
C PHE A 153 -27.62 7.14 -4.99
N THR A 154 -26.86 7.60 -5.99
CA THR A 154 -26.67 6.91 -7.27
C THR A 154 -25.20 6.59 -7.40
N ARG A 155 -24.90 5.39 -7.89
CA ARG A 155 -23.53 4.92 -8.07
C ARG A 155 -23.31 4.62 -9.55
N GLU A 156 -22.27 5.23 -10.11
CA GLU A 156 -21.82 5.03 -11.48
C GLU A 156 -20.44 4.38 -11.49
N GLU A 157 -20.19 3.58 -12.52
CA GLU A 157 -19.01 2.73 -12.60
C GLU A 157 -18.18 3.02 -13.84
N PHE A 158 -16.88 3.14 -13.64
CA PHE A 158 -15.91 3.49 -14.66
C PHE A 158 -14.65 2.62 -14.55
N GLN A 159 -13.85 2.69 -15.60
CA GLN A 159 -12.52 2.10 -15.67
C GLN A 159 -11.57 3.15 -16.27
N LEU A 160 -10.35 3.25 -15.73
CA LEU A 160 -9.35 4.23 -16.20
C LEU A 160 -8.36 3.58 -17.16
N ASP A 161 -7.99 2.34 -16.89
CA ASP A 161 -6.91 1.66 -17.57
C ASP A 161 -7.08 0.14 -17.53
N ILE A 162 -6.17 -0.53 -18.24
CA ILE A 162 -6.00 -1.97 -18.23
C ILE A 162 -4.52 -2.28 -18.10
N SER A 163 -4.17 -3.33 -17.36
CA SER A 163 -2.78 -3.73 -17.19
C SER A 163 -2.53 -5.20 -17.55
N ALA A 164 -1.40 -5.46 -18.21
CA ALA A 164 -0.86 -6.80 -18.41
C ALA A 164 0.19 -7.06 -17.33
N ASN A 165 0.05 -8.17 -16.62
CA ASN A 165 0.92 -8.51 -15.49
C ASN A 165 1.77 -9.73 -15.83
N TYR A 166 3.05 -9.67 -15.45
CA TYR A 166 3.99 -10.78 -15.52
C TYR A 166 4.62 -10.99 -14.15
N ILE A 167 4.86 -12.25 -13.81
CA ILE A 167 5.49 -12.63 -12.54
C ILE A 167 6.69 -13.52 -12.77
N ALA A 168 7.68 -13.38 -11.91
CA ALA A 168 8.80 -14.30 -11.81
C ALA A 168 8.38 -15.57 -11.06
N LYS A 169 8.92 -16.71 -11.48
CA LYS A 169 8.84 -17.99 -10.79
C LYS A 169 10.21 -18.64 -10.73
N VAL A 170 10.48 -19.37 -9.65
CA VAL A 170 11.70 -20.17 -9.49
C VAL A 170 11.39 -21.63 -9.78
N LYS A 171 12.13 -22.23 -10.72
CA LYS A 171 12.13 -23.66 -10.99
C LYS A 171 12.87 -24.37 -9.85
N VAL A 172 12.16 -25.18 -9.08
CA VAL A 172 12.74 -25.98 -8.01
C VAL A 172 12.56 -27.47 -8.31
N PRO A 173 13.65 -28.25 -8.43
CA PRO A 173 13.57 -29.69 -8.65
C PRO A 173 12.66 -30.38 -7.61
N GLY A 174 11.70 -31.17 -8.08
CA GLY A 174 10.76 -31.89 -7.22
C GLY A 174 9.62 -31.04 -6.60
N GLN A 175 9.64 -29.72 -6.74
CA GLN A 175 8.58 -28.81 -6.24
C GLN A 175 7.85 -28.06 -7.37
N GLY A 176 8.38 -28.08 -8.59
CA GLY A 176 7.82 -27.35 -9.73
C GLY A 176 8.21 -25.87 -9.71
N ASN A 177 7.36 -25.02 -10.28
CA ASN A 177 7.62 -23.58 -10.38
C ASN A 177 6.97 -22.84 -9.21
N LEU A 178 7.79 -22.36 -8.29
CA LEU A 178 7.33 -21.61 -7.12
C LEU A 178 7.23 -20.11 -7.44
N PRO A 179 6.18 -19.40 -6.96
CA PRO A 179 6.03 -17.98 -7.22
C PRO A 179 7.12 -17.17 -6.52
N VAL A 180 7.54 -16.06 -7.15
CA VAL A 180 8.27 -15.00 -6.46
C VAL A 180 7.26 -13.97 -5.93
N ILE A 181 7.39 -13.61 -4.67
CA ILE A 181 6.54 -12.64 -3.96
C ILE A 181 7.37 -11.49 -3.38
N GLY A 182 6.67 -10.51 -2.78
CA GLY A 182 7.22 -9.21 -2.41
C GLY A 182 7.01 -8.20 -3.53
N GLY A 183 7.71 -7.06 -3.46
CA GLY A 183 7.68 -6.03 -4.51
C GLY A 183 8.56 -6.35 -5.73
N GLY A 184 9.53 -7.25 -5.57
CA GLY A 184 10.38 -7.74 -6.67
C GLY A 184 9.76 -8.91 -7.42
N GLY A 185 10.08 -9.05 -8.71
CA GLY A 185 9.58 -10.15 -9.56
C GLY A 185 8.21 -9.89 -10.19
N ASN A 186 7.58 -8.74 -9.90
CA ASN A 186 6.35 -8.31 -10.54
C ASN A 186 6.65 -7.29 -11.64
N PHE A 187 6.00 -7.45 -12.78
CA PHE A 187 6.05 -6.50 -13.90
C PHE A 187 4.63 -6.18 -14.34
N GLN A 188 4.34 -4.91 -14.49
CA GLN A 188 3.03 -4.43 -14.88
C GLN A 188 3.16 -3.39 -15.99
N PHE A 189 2.40 -3.60 -17.05
CA PHE A 189 2.29 -2.71 -18.19
C PHE A 189 0.87 -2.16 -18.21
N THR A 190 0.71 -0.87 -17.95
CA THR A 190 -0.59 -0.20 -17.86
C THR A 190 -0.86 0.59 -19.12
N PHE A 191 -2.03 0.35 -19.72
CA PHE A 191 -2.45 0.90 -20.99
C PHE A 191 -3.79 1.64 -20.88
N GLU A 192 -3.93 2.68 -21.70
CA GLU A 192 -5.22 3.27 -22.05
C GLU A 192 -6.01 2.34 -23.01
N GLN A 193 -7.29 2.62 -23.23
CA GLN A 193 -8.19 1.90 -24.14
C GLN A 193 -7.65 1.64 -25.56
N ASN A 194 -6.71 2.46 -26.05
CA ASN A 194 -6.12 2.37 -27.39
C ASN A 194 -4.74 1.68 -27.41
N SER A 195 -4.42 0.91 -26.37
CA SER A 195 -3.13 0.22 -26.20
C SER A 195 -1.92 1.17 -26.09
N ARG A 196 -2.14 2.45 -25.77
CA ARG A 196 -1.07 3.39 -25.43
C ARG A 196 -0.58 3.10 -24.02
N LEU A 197 0.72 2.85 -23.86
CA LEU A 197 1.36 2.68 -22.56
C LEU A 197 1.28 4.01 -21.78
N ILE A 198 0.71 3.95 -20.58
CA ILE A 198 0.61 5.08 -19.65
C ILE A 198 1.31 4.80 -18.31
N GLY A 199 1.66 3.55 -18.02
CA GLY A 199 2.42 3.18 -16.83
C GLY A 199 3.23 1.92 -17.06
N TYR A 200 4.40 1.84 -16.46
CA TYR A 200 5.16 0.60 -16.36
C TYR A 200 5.91 0.56 -15.02
N HIS A 201 5.78 -0.57 -14.33
CA HIS A 201 6.49 -0.88 -13.10
C HIS A 201 7.12 -2.28 -13.24
N GLY A 202 8.39 -2.42 -12.88
CA GLY A 202 9.06 -3.72 -12.88
C GLY A 202 10.34 -3.70 -12.07
N VAL A 203 10.47 -4.63 -11.12
CA VAL A 203 11.65 -4.75 -10.26
C VAL A 203 12.27 -6.13 -10.40
N TRP A 204 13.53 -6.18 -10.84
CA TRP A 204 14.24 -7.44 -10.95
C TRP A 204 15.75 -7.31 -10.76
N ARG A 205 16.30 -8.28 -10.03
CA ARG A 205 17.73 -8.49 -9.81
C ARG A 205 18.11 -9.81 -10.44
N ASP A 206 19.11 -9.80 -11.32
CA ASP A 206 19.51 -11.00 -12.05
C ASP A 206 20.18 -11.99 -11.11
N VAL A 207 19.75 -13.26 -11.21
CA VAL A 207 20.38 -14.38 -10.51
C VAL A 207 21.78 -14.60 -11.08
N GLN A 208 22.76 -14.68 -10.17
CA GLN A 208 24.16 -14.91 -10.50
C GLN A 208 24.54 -16.35 -10.16
N GLY A 209 25.11 -17.06 -11.14
CA GLY A 209 25.64 -18.40 -10.94
C GLY A 209 24.57 -19.46 -10.61
N LYS A 210 25.02 -20.55 -9.98
CA LYS A 210 24.14 -21.63 -9.52
C LYS A 210 23.65 -21.33 -8.10
N GLY A 211 22.43 -21.74 -7.80
CA GLY A 211 21.90 -21.69 -6.44
C GLY A 211 22.71 -22.57 -5.50
N VAL A 212 22.79 -22.14 -4.23
CA VAL A 212 23.39 -22.92 -3.13
C VAL A 212 22.25 -23.55 -2.33
N ASP A 213 22.28 -24.87 -2.20
CA ASP A 213 21.22 -25.60 -1.49
C ASP A 213 21.37 -25.45 0.04
N TYR A 214 20.28 -25.05 0.69
CA TYR A 214 20.18 -24.96 2.15
C TYR A 214 19.12 -25.93 2.68
N PRO A 215 19.32 -26.53 3.87
CA PRO A 215 18.32 -27.35 4.53
C PRO A 215 16.98 -26.62 4.69
N VAL A 216 15.89 -27.31 4.35
CA VAL A 216 14.52 -26.79 4.54
C VAL A 216 14.17 -26.79 6.02
N ILE A 217 13.56 -25.70 6.49
CA ILE A 217 12.83 -25.68 7.76
C ILE A 217 11.52 -26.41 7.54
N PRO A 218 11.23 -27.53 8.22
CA PRO A 218 9.97 -28.24 8.05
C PRO A 218 8.77 -27.32 8.31
N GLN A 219 7.71 -27.45 7.50
CA GLN A 219 6.52 -26.62 7.64
C GLN A 219 5.94 -26.69 9.06
N THR A 220 5.98 -27.85 9.72
CA THR A 220 5.54 -28.03 11.12
C THR A 220 6.32 -27.18 12.13
N GLU A 221 7.62 -26.96 11.88
CA GLU A 221 8.45 -26.09 12.71
C GLU A 221 8.11 -24.62 12.44
N SER A 222 8.00 -24.23 11.17
CA SER A 222 7.56 -22.88 10.79
C SER A 222 6.16 -22.56 11.34
N ASP A 223 5.22 -23.50 11.32
CA ASP A 223 3.88 -23.35 11.88
C ASP A 223 3.92 -23.11 13.39
N SER A 224 4.88 -23.74 14.08
CA SER A 224 5.11 -23.54 15.51
C SER A 224 5.69 -22.14 15.78
N GLN A 225 6.60 -21.66 14.93
CA GLN A 225 7.12 -20.30 15.01
C GLN A 225 6.01 -19.27 14.78
N TYR A 226 5.15 -19.49 13.77
CA TYR A 226 4.01 -18.62 13.48
C TYR A 226 3.04 -18.55 14.66
N LYS A 227 2.60 -19.71 15.19
CA LYS A 227 1.73 -19.79 16.38
C LYS A 227 2.30 -19.06 17.59
N ASN A 228 3.61 -19.17 17.81
CA ASN A 228 4.26 -18.47 18.92
C ASN A 228 4.27 -16.96 18.70
N ALA A 229 4.57 -16.50 17.47
CA ALA A 229 4.56 -15.08 17.11
C ALA A 229 3.15 -14.45 17.20
N THR A 230 2.10 -15.24 16.97
CA THR A 230 0.70 -14.80 17.06
C THR A 230 -0.02 -15.30 18.31
N SER A 231 0.71 -15.70 19.36
CA SER A 231 0.15 -16.35 20.57
C SER A 231 -0.77 -15.45 21.40
N SER A 232 -0.68 -14.14 21.21
CA SER A 232 -1.56 -13.11 21.79
C SER A 232 -2.89 -12.96 21.05
N LEU A 233 -3.01 -13.53 19.84
CA LEU A 233 -4.18 -13.39 18.98
C LEU A 233 -5.08 -14.62 19.08
N ASN A 234 -6.39 -14.40 18.99
CA ASN A 234 -7.36 -15.48 18.87
C ASN A 234 -7.43 -15.97 17.41
N ILE A 235 -6.42 -16.73 16.98
CA ILE A 235 -6.34 -17.30 15.63
C ILE A 235 -7.41 -18.38 15.45
N LEU A 236 -8.30 -18.19 14.48
CA LEU A 236 -9.36 -19.14 14.13
C LEU A 236 -8.86 -20.22 13.18
N ASN A 237 -8.11 -19.81 12.15
CA ASN A 237 -7.43 -20.70 11.22
C ASN A 237 -6.22 -19.99 10.62
N PHE A 238 -5.28 -20.79 10.13
CA PHE A 238 -4.19 -20.30 9.28
C PHE A 238 -3.78 -21.38 8.29
N THR A 239 -3.19 -20.95 7.17
CA THR A 239 -2.55 -21.81 6.16
C THR A 239 -1.20 -21.23 5.79
N SER A 240 -0.33 -22.05 5.20
CA SER A 240 0.94 -21.56 4.64
C SER A 240 1.23 -22.10 3.25
N THR A 241 1.89 -21.29 2.43
CA THR A 241 2.34 -21.66 1.08
C THR A 241 3.82 -21.34 0.88
N LEU A 242 4.52 -22.12 0.06
CA LEU A 242 5.95 -21.92 -0.22
C LEU A 242 6.14 -21.01 -1.43
N ALA A 243 7.03 -20.03 -1.31
CA ALA A 243 7.37 -19.06 -2.35
C ALA A 243 8.84 -18.63 -2.25
N TYR A 244 9.30 -17.78 -3.16
CA TYR A 244 10.57 -17.04 -3.04
C TYR A 244 10.33 -15.57 -2.80
N TYR A 245 11.15 -14.92 -1.98
CA TYR A 245 11.03 -13.50 -1.69
C TYR A 245 12.00 -12.65 -2.50
N SER A 246 11.49 -11.64 -3.20
CA SER A 246 12.27 -10.60 -3.86
C SER A 246 11.89 -9.23 -3.31
N ALA A 247 12.90 -8.51 -2.80
CA ALA A 247 12.71 -7.24 -2.12
C ALA A 247 12.19 -6.15 -3.07
N PRO A 248 11.42 -5.16 -2.56
CA PRO A 248 10.77 -4.14 -3.36
C PRO A 248 11.75 -3.15 -4.03
N PHE A 249 11.18 -2.20 -4.76
CA PHE A 249 11.89 -1.06 -5.35
C PHE A 249 12.69 -0.29 -4.29
N GLY A 250 13.92 0.14 -4.59
CA GLY A 250 14.76 0.92 -3.66
C GLY A 250 15.52 0.09 -2.61
N THR A 251 15.17 -1.17 -2.38
CA THR A 251 15.80 -2.02 -1.37
C THR A 251 17.00 -2.77 -1.93
N VAL A 252 18.12 -2.78 -1.20
CA VAL A 252 19.25 -3.66 -1.49
C VAL A 252 18.91 -5.08 -1.04
N GLN A 253 19.07 -6.05 -1.93
CA GLN A 253 18.92 -7.46 -1.64
C GLN A 253 20.01 -8.23 -2.36
N ASN A 254 20.75 -9.06 -1.62
CA ASN A 254 21.84 -9.86 -2.16
C ASN A 254 21.42 -11.29 -2.49
N TYR A 255 20.27 -11.74 -1.98
CA TYR A 255 19.81 -13.11 -2.12
C TYR A 255 18.32 -13.19 -2.48
N LEU A 256 17.98 -14.05 -3.43
CA LEU A 256 16.63 -14.55 -3.65
C LEU A 256 16.50 -15.87 -2.87
N TYR A 257 15.60 -15.91 -1.89
CA TYR A 257 15.51 -17.01 -0.93
C TYR A 257 14.06 -17.47 -0.70
N PRO A 258 13.84 -18.73 -0.32
CA PRO A 258 12.51 -19.28 -0.14
C PRO A 258 11.90 -18.88 1.23
N VAL A 259 10.59 -18.66 1.23
CA VAL A 259 9.79 -18.28 2.40
C VAL A 259 8.46 -19.05 2.43
N TYR A 260 7.94 -19.26 3.64
CA TYR A 260 6.54 -19.61 3.87
C TYR A 260 5.72 -18.32 4.03
N ILE A 261 4.62 -18.23 3.28
CA ILE A 261 3.63 -17.16 3.38
C ILE A 261 2.48 -17.67 4.23
N TYR A 262 2.22 -17.04 5.37
CA TYR A 262 1.10 -17.37 6.25
C TYR A 262 -0.10 -16.49 5.96
N HIS A 263 -1.25 -17.11 5.74
CA HIS A 263 -2.56 -16.48 5.70
C HIS A 263 -3.32 -16.91 6.94
N ALA A 264 -3.97 -15.99 7.64
CA ALA A 264 -4.70 -16.34 8.85
C ALA A 264 -5.92 -15.46 9.08
N THR A 265 -6.89 -16.01 9.79
CA THR A 265 -8.02 -15.25 10.33
C THR A 265 -7.96 -15.28 11.85
N ALA A 266 -8.30 -14.15 12.46
CA ALA A 266 -8.40 -14.02 13.90
C ALA A 266 -9.70 -13.34 14.30
N LYS A 267 -10.09 -13.55 15.56
CA LYS A 267 -11.26 -12.91 16.15
C LYS A 267 -10.84 -11.74 17.05
N PHE A 268 -11.42 -10.57 16.80
CA PHE A 268 -11.27 -9.37 17.62
C PHE A 268 -12.67 -8.89 18.01
N GLY A 269 -13.00 -8.96 19.30
CA GLY A 269 -14.39 -8.73 19.73
C GLY A 269 -15.36 -9.71 19.06
N ASN A 270 -16.34 -9.16 18.33
CA ASN A 270 -17.27 -9.93 17.52
C ASN A 270 -16.85 -10.07 16.05
N GLU A 271 -15.80 -9.36 15.63
CA GLU A 271 -15.34 -9.33 14.26
C GLU A 271 -14.39 -10.49 13.95
N THR A 272 -14.53 -11.01 12.72
CA THR A 272 -13.54 -11.91 12.13
C THR A 272 -12.72 -11.11 11.12
N VAL A 273 -11.41 -11.14 11.31
CA VAL A 273 -10.48 -10.27 10.59
C VAL A 273 -9.43 -11.14 9.89
N GLN A 274 -9.22 -10.89 8.60
CA GLN A 274 -8.10 -11.47 7.86
C GLN A 274 -6.83 -10.72 8.29
N LEU A 275 -5.85 -11.47 8.79
CA LEU A 275 -4.57 -10.90 9.18
C LEU A 275 -3.75 -10.55 7.94
N ARG A 276 -2.89 -9.53 8.02
CA ARG A 276 -1.87 -9.30 6.99
C ARG A 276 -0.94 -10.52 6.89
N GLU A 277 -0.46 -10.77 5.68
CA GLU A 277 0.40 -11.92 5.42
C GLU A 277 1.74 -11.78 6.14
N THR A 278 2.18 -12.86 6.78
CA THR A 278 3.48 -12.94 7.45
C THR A 278 4.40 -13.86 6.67
N LEU A 279 5.66 -13.45 6.49
CA LEU A 279 6.69 -14.22 5.81
C LEU A 279 7.66 -14.83 6.82
N LEU A 280 7.79 -16.16 6.82
CA LEU A 280 8.79 -16.88 7.61
C LEU A 280 9.82 -17.55 6.68
N PRO A 281 11.11 -17.63 7.04
CA PRO A 281 12.10 -18.34 6.24
C PRO A 281 11.73 -19.82 6.04
N ALA A 282 11.92 -20.34 4.83
CA ALA A 282 11.69 -21.76 4.54
C ALA A 282 12.98 -22.61 4.60
N THR A 283 14.13 -22.01 4.91
CA THR A 283 15.42 -22.70 5.01
C THR A 283 16.23 -22.17 6.19
N THR A 284 17.25 -22.92 6.60
CA THR A 284 18.19 -22.52 7.66
C THR A 284 19.15 -21.41 7.24
N PHE A 285 19.00 -20.87 6.02
CA PHE A 285 19.76 -19.71 5.59
C PHE A 285 19.38 -18.49 6.40
N LEU A 286 20.33 -18.07 7.23
CA LEU A 286 20.26 -16.83 7.94
C LEU A 286 20.85 -15.75 7.02
N LEU A 287 19.99 -14.88 6.50
CA LEU A 287 20.44 -13.53 6.21
C LEU A 287 21.05 -13.00 7.52
N GLU A 288 22.26 -12.42 7.48
CA GLU A 288 22.84 -11.70 8.64
C GLU A 288 21.73 -11.02 9.41
N PRO A 289 21.66 -11.23 10.75
CA PRO A 289 20.42 -11.30 11.48
C PRO A 289 19.52 -10.14 11.08
N GLN A 290 18.58 -10.43 10.18
CA GLN A 290 17.31 -9.74 10.21
C GLN A 290 16.77 -10.19 11.55
N THR A 291 17.03 -9.40 12.58
CA THR A 291 16.49 -9.64 13.89
C THR A 291 14.99 -9.63 13.66
N LEU A 292 14.40 -10.81 13.45
CA LEU A 292 13.05 -11.06 13.91
C LEU A 292 13.10 -10.53 15.33
N PRO A 293 12.43 -9.41 15.62
CA PRO A 293 12.60 -8.76 16.91
C PRO A 293 12.41 -9.85 17.95
N LEU A 294 13.48 -10.10 18.72
CA LEU A 294 13.45 -11.04 19.83
C LEU A 294 12.15 -10.74 20.55
N LYS A 295 11.36 -11.80 20.80
CA LYS A 295 10.11 -11.75 21.56
C LYS A 295 10.24 -10.60 22.56
N PRO A 296 9.55 -9.46 22.37
CA PRO A 296 9.62 -8.42 23.38
C PRO A 296 9.22 -9.14 24.66
N ASP A 297 10.11 -9.14 25.66
CA ASP A 297 9.87 -9.80 26.93
C ASP A 297 8.41 -9.56 27.25
N CYS A 298 7.60 -10.64 27.26
CA CYS A 298 6.14 -10.56 27.39
C CYS A 298 5.90 -9.52 28.44
N ALA A 299 5.41 -8.33 28.01
CA ALA A 299 5.46 -7.17 28.87
C ALA A 299 4.80 -7.60 30.18
N ALA A 300 5.55 -7.52 31.28
CA ALA A 300 4.99 -7.73 32.62
C ALA A 300 3.66 -6.97 32.64
N PRO A 301 2.58 -7.53 33.22
CA PRO A 301 1.24 -6.95 33.16
C PRO A 301 1.34 -5.44 33.33
N ILE A 302 1.16 -4.73 32.20
CA ILE A 302 1.58 -3.33 32.12
C ILE A 302 0.62 -2.60 33.04
N GLU A 303 1.12 -2.24 34.21
CA GLU A 303 0.48 -1.28 35.10
C GLU A 303 0.07 -0.10 34.22
N LYS A 304 -1.23 0.22 34.16
CA LYS A 304 -1.83 1.20 33.23
C LYS A 304 -0.96 2.45 33.18
N ILE A 305 -0.02 2.56 32.25
CA ILE A 305 0.75 3.78 32.06
C ILE A 305 -0.27 4.76 31.50
N PRO A 306 -0.67 5.80 32.24
CA PRO A 306 -1.65 6.73 31.74
C PRO A 306 -1.02 7.41 30.52
N LYS A 307 -1.69 7.35 29.36
CA LYS A 307 -1.43 8.30 28.28
C LYS A 307 -1.48 9.70 28.91
N PRO A 308 -0.53 10.60 28.60
CA PRO A 308 -0.43 11.88 29.29
C PRO A 308 -1.81 12.55 29.36
N THR A 309 -2.28 12.76 30.59
CA THR A 309 -3.60 13.35 30.84
C THR A 309 -3.65 14.71 30.16
N HIS A 310 -4.73 14.95 29.42
CA HIS A 310 -4.87 16.08 28.51
C HIS A 310 -4.37 17.40 29.11
N PRO A 311 -3.67 18.26 28.36
CA PRO A 311 -3.66 19.67 28.71
C PRO A 311 -5.13 20.11 28.77
N SER A 312 -5.57 20.60 29.94
CA SER A 312 -6.95 21.05 30.13
C SER A 312 -7.30 22.01 28.99
N LYS A 313 -8.54 21.93 28.47
CA LYS A 313 -9.07 22.79 27.41
C LYS A 313 -8.96 24.26 27.86
N SER A 314 -7.79 24.87 27.69
CA SER A 314 -7.58 26.27 28.08
C SER A 314 -8.32 27.10 27.06
N ARG A 315 -9.41 27.74 27.50
CA ARG A 315 -10.18 28.72 26.73
C ARG A 315 -9.20 29.70 26.06
N ARG A 316 -9.06 29.61 24.74
CA ARG A 316 -8.18 30.52 23.98
C ARG A 316 -8.80 31.92 23.96
N SER A 317 -8.14 32.82 24.69
CA SER A 317 -8.28 34.27 24.57
C SER A 317 -7.79 34.75 23.19
N ALA A 318 -8.41 35.83 22.74
CA ALA A 318 -8.24 36.51 21.48
C ALA A 318 -6.80 36.99 21.17
N LEU A 319 -6.53 37.11 19.85
CA LEU A 319 -5.44 37.84 19.20
C LEU A 319 -4.03 37.23 19.36
N ILE A 320 -3.76 36.14 18.63
CA ILE A 320 -2.41 35.69 18.31
C ILE A 320 -2.07 36.19 16.88
N PRO A 321 -0.87 36.74 16.63
CA PRO A 321 -0.43 37.14 15.29
C PRO A 321 -0.52 35.98 14.30
N ARG A 322 -0.65 36.29 12.99
CA ARG A 322 -0.70 35.36 11.86
C ARG A 322 0.49 34.38 11.89
N GLN A 323 0.41 33.33 12.71
CA GLN A 323 1.39 32.27 12.78
C GLN A 323 1.39 31.58 11.43
N SER A 324 2.58 31.34 10.88
CA SER A 324 2.75 30.42 9.74
C SER A 324 1.99 29.13 10.06
N LYS A 325 0.99 28.79 9.25
CA LYS A 325 0.16 27.59 9.46
C LYS A 325 1.09 26.38 9.58
N THR A 326 1.14 25.78 10.77
CA THR A 326 1.83 24.52 11.04
C THR A 326 0.86 23.38 10.79
N TRP A 327 1.30 22.37 10.06
CA TRP A 327 0.51 21.17 9.76
C TRP A 327 0.78 20.09 10.81
N GLY A 328 -0.25 19.35 11.19
CA GLY A 328 -0.19 18.24 12.13
C GLY A 328 -0.18 16.90 11.41
N PHE A 329 0.60 15.94 11.88
CA PHE A 329 0.42 14.54 11.49
C PHE A 329 0.38 13.63 12.71
N GLY A 330 -0.27 12.48 12.57
CA GLY A 330 -0.35 11.43 13.59
C GLY A 330 -0.08 10.05 13.00
N THR A 331 0.49 9.17 13.81
CA THR A 331 0.77 7.79 13.41
C THR A 331 0.33 6.80 14.47
N GLU A 332 -0.29 5.71 14.03
CA GLU A 332 -0.69 4.58 14.88
C GLU A 332 -0.26 3.25 14.28
N TRP A 333 0.17 2.30 15.10
CA TRP A 333 0.55 0.98 14.60
C TRP A 333 0.37 -0.16 15.60
N LEU A 334 -0.12 -1.29 15.11
CA LEU A 334 -0.03 -2.58 15.79
C LEU A 334 1.22 -3.31 15.30
N GLY A 335 2.13 -3.65 16.22
CA GLY A 335 3.45 -4.21 15.91
C GLY A 335 3.58 -5.72 16.15
N VAL A 336 4.78 -6.15 16.55
CA VAL A 336 5.14 -7.56 16.80
C VAL A 336 4.16 -8.32 17.70
N PRO A 337 3.66 -7.76 18.82
CA PRO A 337 2.67 -8.45 19.66
C PRO A 337 1.34 -8.75 18.94
N TRP A 338 1.14 -8.23 17.74
CA TRP A 338 -0.04 -8.44 16.90
C TRP A 338 0.30 -9.16 15.60
N GLY A 339 1.47 -9.80 15.52
CA GLY A 339 1.94 -10.49 14.32
C GLY A 339 2.37 -9.56 13.18
N LEU A 340 2.69 -8.30 13.47
CA LEU A 340 3.01 -7.28 12.46
C LEU A 340 4.40 -6.65 12.70
N PRO A 341 5.50 -7.37 12.38
CA PRO A 341 6.85 -6.83 12.56
C PRO A 341 7.18 -5.60 11.70
N GLY A 342 6.52 -5.38 10.56
CA GLY A 342 6.78 -4.30 9.61
C GLY A 342 6.07 -2.97 9.93
N SER A 343 4.89 -3.05 10.53
CA SER A 343 4.05 -1.90 10.92
C SER A 343 4.79 -0.75 11.63
N GLN A 344 5.68 -1.04 12.59
CA GLN A 344 6.43 0.02 13.27
C GLN A 344 7.34 0.80 12.30
N ALA A 345 7.96 0.12 11.34
CA ALA A 345 8.82 0.76 10.35
C ALA A 345 8.00 1.64 9.38
N ASN A 346 6.77 1.25 9.03
CA ASN A 346 5.88 2.10 8.24
C ASN A 346 5.55 3.41 8.97
N ALA A 347 5.11 3.33 10.23
CA ALA A 347 4.80 4.51 11.05
C ALA A 347 6.04 5.40 11.26
N ALA A 348 7.20 4.80 11.50
CA ALA A 348 8.47 5.51 11.58
C ALA A 348 8.85 6.18 10.25
N GLY A 349 8.55 5.54 9.12
CA GLY A 349 8.77 6.10 7.78
C GLY A 349 8.01 7.40 7.54
N VAL A 350 6.72 7.45 7.96
CA VAL A 350 5.93 8.69 7.92
C VAL A 350 6.53 9.74 8.85
N SER A 351 6.79 9.35 10.10
CA SER A 351 7.28 10.27 11.14
C SER A 351 8.62 10.89 10.77
N ASN A 352 9.59 10.07 10.36
CA ASN A 352 10.94 10.53 10.01
C ASN A 352 10.95 11.43 8.78
N LEU A 353 10.06 11.17 7.81
CA LEU A 353 10.01 11.98 6.60
C LEU A 353 9.15 13.22 6.77
N LEU A 354 8.05 13.23 7.52
CA LEU A 354 7.28 14.46 7.73
C LEU A 354 7.89 15.37 8.80
N PHE A 355 8.49 14.82 9.85
CA PHE A 355 8.97 15.61 10.97
C PHE A 355 10.14 16.52 10.58
N ASP A 356 9.86 17.82 10.41
CA ASP A 356 10.85 18.85 10.08
C ASP A 356 11.59 19.36 11.33
N GLY A 357 12.11 18.44 12.16
CA GLY A 357 12.81 18.76 13.40
C GLY A 357 13.88 19.87 13.28
N LEU A 358 14.31 20.40 14.44
CA LEU A 358 15.14 21.60 14.71
C LEU A 358 16.13 22.13 13.63
N PHE A 359 16.66 21.28 12.76
CA PHE A 359 17.57 21.62 11.67
C PHE A 359 16.94 22.44 10.53
N SER A 360 15.61 22.40 10.34
CA SER A 360 14.91 23.27 9.37
C SER A 360 14.82 24.74 9.84
N GLY A 361 14.88 25.00 11.15
CA GLY A 361 14.74 26.35 11.70
C GLY A 361 15.88 27.31 11.36
N VAL A 362 17.08 26.80 11.12
CA VAL A 362 18.28 27.62 10.83
C VAL A 362 18.68 27.56 9.35
N PHE A 363 18.46 26.44 8.66
CA PHE A 363 18.86 26.27 7.24
C PHE A 363 17.70 25.92 6.29
N GLY A 364 16.52 25.55 6.79
CA GLY A 364 15.38 25.15 5.95
C GLY A 364 14.80 26.31 5.13
N GLY A 365 14.96 27.55 5.59
CA GLY A 365 14.61 28.74 4.80
C GLY A 365 15.46 28.95 3.54
N LEU A 366 16.63 28.29 3.45
CA LEU A 366 17.55 28.42 2.32
C LEU A 366 17.38 27.34 1.24
N PHE A 367 16.68 26.22 1.52
CA PHE A 367 16.63 25.06 0.61
C PHE A 367 15.22 24.60 0.20
N GLY A 368 14.17 25.35 0.51
CA GLY A 368 12.86 25.15 -0.11
C GLY A 368 11.71 25.42 0.84
N GLY A 369 10.71 26.17 0.37
CA GLY A 369 9.54 26.62 1.13
C GLY A 369 8.53 25.52 1.48
N GLY A 370 9.00 24.39 2.01
CA GLY A 370 8.15 23.32 2.52
C GLY A 370 7.31 23.78 3.71
N ALA A 371 6.09 23.25 3.80
CA ALA A 371 5.23 23.49 4.93
C ALA A 371 5.82 22.86 6.20
N LYS A 372 5.71 23.53 7.35
CA LYS A 372 6.20 23.00 8.62
C LYS A 372 5.25 21.96 9.18
N TRP A 373 5.72 20.73 9.38
CA TRP A 373 4.97 19.66 10.01
C TRP A 373 5.33 19.46 11.48
N THR A 374 4.32 19.11 12.27
CA THR A 374 4.44 18.80 13.71
C THR A 374 3.77 17.46 13.99
N GLN A 375 4.46 16.58 14.68
CA GLN A 375 3.88 15.32 15.12
C GLN A 375 2.91 15.59 16.28
N LYS A 376 1.63 15.29 16.08
CA LYS A 376 0.58 15.39 17.11
C LYS A 376 0.61 14.18 18.03
N PHE A 377 0.80 13.00 17.44
CA PHE A 377 0.91 11.74 18.17
C PHE A 377 1.67 10.68 17.35
N ASN A 378 2.16 9.65 18.05
CA ASN A 378 2.83 8.49 17.48
C ASN A 378 2.66 7.32 18.45
N TRP A 379 1.57 6.58 18.32
CA TRP A 379 1.16 5.54 19.27
C TRP A 379 1.32 4.13 18.71
N GLY A 380 2.00 3.28 19.47
CA GLY A 380 2.25 1.89 19.09
C GLY A 380 1.63 0.90 20.05
N ASN A 381 1.19 -0.24 19.52
CA ASN A 381 0.71 -1.39 20.28
C ASN A 381 -0.38 -0.98 21.28
N THR A 382 -0.11 -1.12 22.58
CA THR A 382 -1.04 -0.89 23.69
C THR A 382 -1.54 0.56 23.81
N PHE A 383 -1.01 1.49 23.03
CA PHE A 383 -1.43 2.90 23.02
C PHE A 383 -2.30 3.28 21.81
N VAL A 384 -2.58 2.34 20.91
CA VAL A 384 -3.51 2.51 19.79
C VAL A 384 -4.91 2.27 20.32
N TRP A 385 -5.64 3.30 20.72
CA TRP A 385 -6.93 3.12 21.39
C TRP A 385 -8.10 3.39 20.46
N GLU A 386 -9.19 2.64 20.61
CA GLU A 386 -10.46 2.92 19.93
C GLU A 386 -10.93 4.36 20.19
N THR A 387 -10.74 4.84 21.43
CA THR A 387 -11.06 6.22 21.86
C THR A 387 -10.39 7.31 21.06
N ASP A 388 -9.23 7.03 20.46
CA ASP A 388 -8.51 8.01 19.63
C ASP A 388 -9.27 8.33 18.33
N TRP A 389 -10.20 7.46 17.93
CA TRP A 389 -10.97 7.52 16.69
C TRP A 389 -12.44 7.94 16.89
N ASP A 390 -12.98 7.80 18.10
CA ASP A 390 -14.38 8.10 18.41
C ASP A 390 -14.55 9.20 19.49
N ALA A 391 -14.37 8.90 20.78
CA ALA A 391 -14.72 9.77 21.90
C ALA A 391 -13.70 10.89 22.15
N GLU A 392 -12.43 10.67 21.76
CA GLU A 392 -11.32 11.62 21.88
C GLU A 392 -10.73 12.00 20.51
N ASP A 393 -11.48 11.78 19.43
CA ASP A 393 -11.07 12.06 18.06
C ASP A 393 -10.54 13.50 17.88
N SER A 394 -11.25 14.50 18.41
CA SER A 394 -10.88 15.93 18.38
C SER A 394 -9.56 16.26 19.09
N VAL A 395 -9.06 15.36 19.94
CA VAL A 395 -7.77 15.47 20.62
C VAL A 395 -6.67 14.75 19.85
N TRP A 396 -7.01 13.66 19.17
CA TRP A 396 -6.08 12.77 18.50
C TRP A 396 -6.28 12.81 16.99
N VAL A 397 -7.04 11.87 16.43
CA VAL A 397 -7.16 11.64 14.99
C VAL A 397 -7.62 12.88 14.24
N ASP A 398 -8.64 13.58 14.73
CA ASP A 398 -9.18 14.79 14.09
C ASP A 398 -8.36 16.07 14.39
N SER A 399 -7.42 16.01 15.33
CA SER A 399 -6.50 17.13 15.63
C SER A 399 -5.31 17.26 14.67
N ALA A 400 -5.07 16.24 13.85
CA ALA A 400 -3.99 16.17 12.86
C ALA A 400 -4.54 16.43 11.46
N ASP A 401 -3.72 16.94 10.53
CA ASP A 401 -4.12 17.09 9.13
C ASP A 401 -3.96 15.78 8.35
N LEU A 402 -2.94 14.97 8.70
CA LEU A 402 -2.68 13.65 8.13
C LEU A 402 -2.57 12.59 9.23
N VAL A 403 -3.31 11.49 9.10
CA VAL A 403 -3.19 10.32 9.99
C VAL A 403 -2.82 9.08 9.19
N PHE A 404 -1.81 8.36 9.67
CA PHE A 404 -1.40 7.07 9.11
C PHE A 404 -1.50 5.98 10.17
N TYR A 405 -2.35 4.99 9.91
CA TYR A 405 -2.51 3.80 10.72
C TYR A 405 -2.03 2.56 9.94
N THR A 406 -1.39 1.61 10.63
CA THR A 406 -1.05 0.30 10.08
C THR A 406 -1.36 -0.82 11.07
N GLY A 407 -2.09 -1.83 10.62
CA GLY A 407 -2.62 -2.88 11.49
C GLY A 407 -3.43 -3.93 10.76
N HIS A 408 -4.43 -4.50 11.43
CA HIS A 408 -5.38 -5.46 10.86
C HIS A 408 -6.75 -4.81 10.67
N ALA A 409 -7.48 -5.21 9.63
CA ALA A 409 -8.77 -4.64 9.29
C ALA A 409 -9.65 -5.63 8.51
N ASN A 410 -10.92 -5.29 8.40
CA ASN A 410 -11.85 -5.89 7.43
C ASN A 410 -12.73 -4.76 6.84
N GLY A 411 -13.76 -5.12 6.08
CA GLY A 411 -14.70 -4.15 5.52
C GLY A 411 -15.40 -3.26 6.56
N ASN A 412 -15.58 -3.76 7.78
CA ASN A 412 -16.32 -3.09 8.84
C ASN A 412 -15.46 -2.12 9.66
N GLY A 413 -14.13 -2.16 9.55
CA GLY A 413 -13.26 -1.34 10.39
C GLY A 413 -11.86 -1.90 10.59
N TRP A 414 -11.18 -1.44 11.65
CA TRP A 414 -9.81 -1.87 11.97
C TRP A 414 -9.60 -2.12 13.46
N VAL A 415 -8.62 -2.98 13.73
CA VAL A 415 -8.28 -3.44 15.07
C VAL A 415 -7.51 -2.36 15.83
N THR A 416 -7.83 -2.14 17.09
CA THR A 416 -7.05 -1.31 18.01
C THR A 416 -6.54 -2.16 19.17
N ALA A 417 -5.74 -1.57 20.05
CA ALA A 417 -5.42 -2.22 21.31
C ALA A 417 -6.47 -1.91 22.38
N THR A 418 -6.81 -2.92 23.16
CA THR A 418 -7.71 -2.81 24.32
C THR A 418 -7.05 -1.92 25.39
N PRO A 419 -7.83 -1.05 26.06
CA PRO A 419 -8.59 -1.59 27.19
C PRO A 419 -10.10 -1.32 27.16
N THR A 420 -10.68 -0.75 26.10
CA THR A 420 -12.12 -0.42 26.04
C THR A 420 -12.87 -1.17 24.93
N ASN A 421 -14.16 -1.43 25.16
CA ASN A 421 -15.10 -2.19 24.32
C ASN A 421 -14.57 -3.51 23.74
N ASP A 422 -14.30 -3.54 22.45
CA ASP A 422 -14.08 -4.75 21.66
C ASP A 422 -12.78 -4.70 20.82
N ALA A 423 -11.99 -3.63 21.00
CA ALA A 423 -10.71 -3.40 20.35
C ALA A 423 -10.84 -3.27 18.82
N PHE A 424 -11.93 -2.63 18.36
CA PHE A 424 -12.24 -2.49 16.95
C PHE A 424 -12.93 -1.15 16.66
N VAL A 425 -12.37 -0.35 15.76
CA VAL A 425 -13.00 0.88 15.27
C VAL A 425 -13.99 0.50 14.17
N HIS A 426 -15.27 0.51 14.50
CA HIS A 426 -16.33 0.19 13.55
C HIS A 426 -16.70 1.36 12.65
N HIS A 427 -17.09 1.07 11.41
CA HIS A 427 -17.56 2.07 10.46
C HIS A 427 -18.85 2.77 10.94
N GLU A 428 -19.60 2.18 11.87
CA GLU A 428 -20.79 2.84 12.44
C GLU A 428 -20.44 4.10 13.24
N VAL A 429 -19.20 4.21 13.73
CA VAL A 429 -18.70 5.41 14.42
C VAL A 429 -18.94 6.64 13.55
N VAL A 430 -18.53 6.61 12.28
CA VAL A 430 -18.72 7.75 11.37
C VAL A 430 -20.15 7.94 10.87
N GLY A 431 -21.02 6.95 11.09
CA GLY A 431 -22.41 6.95 10.70
C GLY A 431 -22.68 6.99 9.19
N THR A 432 -23.94 7.20 8.83
CA THR A 432 -24.45 6.93 7.47
C THR A 432 -24.33 8.13 6.52
N PHE A 433 -24.10 9.33 7.06
CA PHE A 433 -24.00 10.58 6.33
C PHE A 433 -23.08 11.55 7.10
N PRO A 434 -22.33 12.44 6.43
CA PRO A 434 -21.57 13.48 7.13
C PRO A 434 -22.46 14.21 8.13
N GLN A 435 -21.96 14.51 9.33
CA GLN A 435 -22.71 15.14 10.42
C GLN A 435 -23.74 14.25 11.16
N ILE A 436 -23.84 12.96 10.85
CA ILE A 436 -24.74 12.01 11.55
C ILE A 436 -23.96 10.72 11.87
N PRO A 437 -23.52 10.48 13.13
CA PRO A 437 -23.87 11.21 14.36
C PRO A 437 -23.22 12.60 14.49
N GLY A 438 -22.23 12.89 13.64
CA GLY A 438 -21.55 14.18 13.49
C GLY A 438 -20.37 14.39 14.44
N ASN A 439 -19.46 15.29 14.04
CA ASN A 439 -18.24 15.65 14.79
C ASN A 439 -17.25 14.47 14.94
N LEU A 440 -16.78 13.92 13.83
CA LEU A 440 -15.71 12.93 13.83
C LEU A 440 -14.60 13.35 12.86
N TRP A 441 -14.53 12.76 11.68
CA TRP A 441 -13.33 12.91 10.86
C TRP A 441 -13.44 14.10 9.90
N GLY A 442 -12.57 15.07 10.13
CA GLY A 442 -12.41 16.29 9.35
C GLY A 442 -13.19 17.49 9.87
N HIS A 443 -13.86 17.36 11.01
CA HIS A 443 -14.60 18.48 11.61
C HIS A 443 -13.63 19.54 12.18
N GLU A 444 -12.55 19.11 12.81
CA GLU A 444 -11.49 19.96 13.34
C GLU A 444 -10.39 20.19 12.31
N ASN A 445 -9.58 19.16 11.98
CA ASN A 445 -8.44 19.34 11.08
C ASN A 445 -8.13 18.15 10.16
N LEU A 446 -8.70 16.95 10.36
CA LEU A 446 -8.28 15.79 9.57
C LEU A 446 -8.68 15.89 8.10
N LYS A 447 -7.68 15.89 7.23
CA LYS A 447 -7.85 15.95 5.77
C LYS A 447 -7.55 14.62 5.14
N TRP A 448 -6.44 13.99 5.54
CA TRP A 448 -5.92 12.81 4.85
C TRP A 448 -5.75 11.66 5.82
N LEU A 449 -6.47 10.57 5.56
CA LEU A 449 -6.43 9.37 6.36
C LEU A 449 -5.84 8.22 5.53
N VAL A 450 -4.88 7.49 6.08
CA VAL A 450 -4.35 6.25 5.51
C VAL A 450 -4.56 5.12 6.51
N ILE A 451 -5.32 4.10 6.13
CA ILE A 451 -5.45 2.84 6.86
C ILE A 451 -4.73 1.75 6.06
N ALA A 452 -3.44 1.55 6.36
CA ALA A 452 -2.61 0.50 5.79
C ALA A 452 -2.92 -0.84 6.48
N ALA A 453 -4.12 -1.35 6.25
CA ALA A 453 -4.63 -2.61 6.77
C ALA A 453 -5.58 -3.26 5.77
N CYS A 454 -5.86 -4.55 5.93
CA CYS A 454 -6.64 -5.33 4.97
C CYS A 454 -8.11 -4.85 4.89
N GLY A 455 -8.54 -4.41 3.72
CA GLY A 455 -9.96 -4.35 3.40
C GLY A 455 -10.88 -3.24 3.95
N PRO A 456 -10.46 -2.11 4.56
CA PRO A 456 -11.42 -1.05 4.92
C PRO A 456 -12.29 -0.62 3.72
N HIS A 457 -11.75 -0.65 2.49
CA HIS A 457 -12.51 -0.39 1.27
C HIS A 457 -12.88 -1.66 0.47
N GLN A 458 -13.12 -2.78 1.16
CA GLN A 458 -13.75 -3.96 0.56
C GLN A 458 -15.04 -3.55 -0.15
N ASP A 459 -15.27 -4.00 -1.36
CA ASP A 459 -16.45 -3.63 -2.13
C ASP A 459 -16.85 -4.79 -3.03
N ASP A 460 -18.15 -5.02 -3.22
CA ASP A 460 -18.70 -6.10 -4.06
C ASP A 460 -18.16 -6.06 -5.49
N ARG A 461 -17.72 -4.90 -5.96
CA ARG A 461 -17.04 -4.76 -7.26
C ARG A 461 -15.71 -5.51 -7.33
N ILE A 462 -15.01 -5.63 -6.20
CA ILE A 462 -13.64 -6.16 -6.11
C ILE A 462 -13.61 -7.51 -5.40
N VAL A 463 -14.34 -7.63 -4.29
CA VAL A 463 -14.42 -8.81 -3.44
C VAL A 463 -15.89 -9.16 -3.30
N ALA A 464 -16.31 -10.30 -3.85
CA ALA A 464 -17.69 -10.75 -3.75
C ALA A 464 -18.11 -10.88 -2.27
N GLY A 465 -19.22 -10.24 -1.89
CA GLY A 465 -19.69 -10.19 -0.51
C GLY A 465 -19.04 -9.08 0.33
N GLY A 466 -18.21 -8.23 -0.27
CA GLY A 466 -17.61 -7.05 0.39
C GLY A 466 -18.59 -5.91 0.64
N GLY A 467 -19.82 -5.98 0.10
CA GLY A 467 -20.84 -4.95 0.24
C GLY A 467 -20.48 -3.65 -0.48
N ASN A 468 -21.11 -2.54 -0.12
CA ASN A 468 -20.82 -1.23 -0.70
C ASN A 468 -19.93 -0.41 0.25
N ALA A 469 -18.70 -0.10 -0.17
CA ALA A 469 -17.77 0.68 0.65
C ALA A 469 -18.29 2.09 0.94
N PHE A 470 -19.06 2.70 0.03
CA PHE A 470 -19.66 4.00 0.29
C PHE A 470 -20.66 3.94 1.44
N ASP A 471 -21.48 2.90 1.54
CA ASP A 471 -22.49 2.81 2.61
C ASP A 471 -21.87 2.79 4.00
N ARG A 472 -20.65 2.24 4.12
CA ARG A 472 -19.92 2.17 5.39
C ARG A 472 -19.18 3.44 5.74
N TRP A 473 -18.53 4.08 4.76
CA TRP A 473 -17.60 5.19 5.02
C TRP A 473 -18.11 6.56 4.60
N ARG A 474 -19.36 6.67 4.12
CA ARG A 474 -19.94 7.96 3.70
C ARG A 474 -19.82 9.04 4.76
N GLY A 475 -20.12 8.67 6.01
CA GLY A 475 -20.15 9.58 7.15
C GLY A 475 -18.78 10.12 7.55
N ALA A 476 -17.69 9.44 7.15
CA ALA A 476 -16.32 9.87 7.41
C ALA A 476 -15.95 11.20 6.72
N PHE A 477 -16.71 11.61 5.70
CA PHE A 477 -16.43 12.80 4.89
C PHE A 477 -17.13 14.06 5.42
N ASP A 478 -16.99 14.33 6.71
CA ASP A 478 -17.44 15.56 7.39
C ASP A 478 -16.29 16.58 7.48
N GLY A 479 -15.67 16.86 6.33
CA GLY A 479 -14.46 17.67 6.20
C GLY A 479 -13.22 16.87 5.82
N LEU A 480 -13.25 15.53 5.93
CA LEU A 480 -12.20 14.67 5.39
C LEU A 480 -12.08 14.85 3.86
N HIS A 481 -10.84 14.96 3.38
CA HIS A 481 -10.55 15.10 1.96
C HIS A 481 -10.40 13.73 1.29
N VAL A 482 -9.50 12.90 1.82
CA VAL A 482 -9.12 11.61 1.23
C VAL A 482 -8.99 10.55 2.31
N PHE A 483 -9.62 9.40 2.09
CA PHE A 483 -9.43 8.17 2.84
C PHE A 483 -8.74 7.14 1.94
N MET A 484 -7.52 6.75 2.27
CA MET A 484 -6.70 5.76 1.58
C MET A 484 -6.65 4.44 2.36
N GLY A 485 -6.63 3.31 1.64
CA GLY A 485 -6.46 2.00 2.27
C GLY A 485 -6.32 0.86 1.26
N TYR A 486 -6.77 -0.33 1.65
CA TYR A 486 -6.82 -1.52 0.79
C TYR A 486 -8.25 -2.07 0.70
N ALA A 487 -8.55 -2.79 -0.39
CA ALA A 487 -9.79 -3.57 -0.55
C ALA A 487 -9.59 -5.07 -0.34
N THR A 488 -8.34 -5.54 -0.30
CA THR A 488 -8.01 -6.96 -0.12
C THR A 488 -6.93 -7.15 0.94
N GLU A 489 -6.59 -8.41 1.21
CA GLU A 489 -5.43 -8.79 2.01
C GLU A 489 -4.14 -8.16 1.45
N SER A 490 -3.26 -7.71 2.35
CA SER A 490 -1.96 -7.11 2.03
C SER A 490 -0.86 -7.78 2.88
N ILE A 491 0.38 -7.73 2.40
CA ILE A 491 1.56 -8.17 3.18
C ILE A 491 1.90 -7.09 4.20
N ASP A 492 2.34 -7.48 5.39
CA ASP A 492 2.98 -6.57 6.33
C ASP A 492 4.38 -6.16 5.81
N THR A 493 4.48 -4.93 5.31
CA THR A 493 5.72 -4.40 4.71
C THR A 493 6.32 -3.31 5.58
N THR A 494 7.47 -2.76 5.20
CA THR A 494 8.16 -1.68 5.94
C THR A 494 8.28 -0.37 5.16
N GLY A 495 7.78 -0.33 3.92
CA GLY A 495 8.02 0.75 2.96
C GLY A 495 6.82 1.63 2.64
N GLU A 496 5.61 1.29 3.08
CA GLU A 496 4.37 2.00 2.74
C GLU A 496 4.40 3.45 3.22
N GLY A 497 4.69 3.62 4.51
CA GLY A 497 4.67 4.93 5.17
C GLY A 497 5.78 5.87 4.66
N SER A 498 6.99 5.34 4.43
CA SER A 498 8.06 6.15 3.84
C SER A 498 7.79 6.46 2.37
N GLY A 499 7.24 5.51 1.62
CA GLY A 499 6.89 5.66 0.20
C GLY A 499 5.90 6.80 -0.04
N ILE A 500 4.76 6.80 0.66
CA ILE A 500 3.72 7.83 0.46
C ILE A 500 4.27 9.24 0.71
N VAL A 501 5.02 9.46 1.80
CA VAL A 501 5.56 10.79 2.12
C VAL A 501 6.64 11.19 1.12
N LYS A 502 7.53 10.26 0.74
CA LYS A 502 8.59 10.49 -0.23
C LYS A 502 8.04 10.93 -1.59
N TYR A 503 6.99 10.27 -2.08
CA TYR A 503 6.38 10.61 -3.37
C TYR A 503 5.57 11.90 -3.30
N ALA A 504 4.85 12.13 -2.21
CA ALA A 504 4.08 13.36 -2.03
C ALA A 504 5.01 14.59 -1.95
N ARG A 505 6.15 14.48 -1.27
CA ARG A 505 7.21 15.51 -1.29
C ARG A 505 7.87 15.69 -2.65
N GLY A 506 7.85 14.64 -3.48
CA GLY A 506 8.31 14.66 -4.87
C GLY A 506 7.37 15.41 -5.82
N GLY A 507 6.20 15.85 -5.34
CA GLY A 507 5.19 16.58 -6.10
C GLY A 507 4.06 15.73 -6.64
N ASP A 508 3.96 14.45 -6.25
CA ASP A 508 2.80 13.61 -6.58
C ASP A 508 1.61 13.99 -5.67
N THR A 509 0.38 13.75 -6.16
CA THR A 509 -0.81 13.82 -5.28
C THR A 509 -0.70 12.75 -4.20
N LEU A 510 -1.41 12.92 -3.08
CA LEU A 510 -1.42 11.93 -2.00
C LEU A 510 -1.98 10.58 -2.46
N VAL A 511 -3.03 10.59 -3.30
CA VAL A 511 -3.60 9.38 -3.90
C VAL A 511 -2.56 8.67 -4.77
N ASN A 512 -1.88 9.39 -5.66
CA ASN A 512 -0.87 8.79 -6.53
C ASN A 512 0.32 8.26 -5.71
N SER A 513 0.72 8.99 -4.68
CA SER A 513 1.80 8.61 -3.78
C SER A 513 1.48 7.30 -3.04
N TRP A 514 0.25 7.16 -2.55
CA TRP A 514 -0.23 5.94 -1.88
C TRP A 514 -0.27 4.76 -2.85
N PHE A 515 -0.85 4.96 -4.04
CA PHE A 515 -0.99 3.89 -5.04
C PHE A 515 0.37 3.41 -5.52
N ARG A 516 1.32 4.33 -5.72
CA ARG A 516 2.69 4.00 -6.09
C ARG A 516 3.40 3.25 -4.97
N ALA A 517 3.34 3.74 -3.73
CA ALA A 517 3.95 3.08 -2.59
C ALA A 517 3.45 1.65 -2.44
N ALA A 518 2.13 1.44 -2.53
CA ALA A 518 1.53 0.11 -2.51
C ALA A 518 2.02 -0.77 -3.66
N LYS A 519 2.03 -0.28 -4.91
CA LYS A 519 2.50 -1.04 -6.08
C LYS A 519 3.95 -1.51 -5.97
N GLU A 520 4.80 -0.71 -5.33
CA GLU A 520 6.22 -1.03 -5.18
C GLU A 520 6.49 -2.06 -4.08
N VAL A 521 5.66 -2.14 -3.04
CA VAL A 521 5.94 -2.95 -1.84
C VAL A 521 5.04 -4.18 -1.69
N GLN A 522 3.81 -4.12 -2.22
CA GLN A 522 2.84 -5.20 -2.11
C GLN A 522 3.03 -6.25 -3.20
N ARG A 523 2.54 -7.46 -2.94
CA ARG A 523 2.50 -8.52 -3.96
C ARG A 523 1.38 -8.25 -4.96
N ARG A 524 1.46 -8.93 -6.10
CA ARG A 524 0.39 -8.96 -7.08
C ARG A 524 -0.93 -9.42 -6.46
N GLY A 525 -2.02 -8.79 -6.90
CA GLY A 525 -3.39 -9.18 -6.54
C GLY A 525 -3.99 -8.37 -5.39
N VAL A 526 -3.17 -7.58 -4.70
CA VAL A 526 -3.63 -6.61 -3.71
C VAL A 526 -4.33 -5.45 -4.43
N TRP A 527 -5.47 -5.00 -3.92
CA TRP A 527 -6.17 -3.81 -4.42
C TRP A 527 -5.96 -2.63 -3.48
N VAL A 528 -5.18 -1.65 -3.94
CA VAL A 528 -4.99 -0.37 -3.24
C VAL A 528 -6.12 0.59 -3.59
N THR A 529 -6.56 1.39 -2.61
CA THR A 529 -7.75 2.21 -2.73
C THR A 529 -7.61 3.62 -2.21
N ALA A 530 -8.41 4.52 -2.77
CA ALA A 530 -8.63 5.87 -2.23
C ALA A 530 -10.09 6.26 -2.46
N MET A 531 -10.78 6.64 -1.39
CA MET A 531 -12.06 7.34 -1.41
C MET A 531 -11.82 8.83 -1.19
N TRP A 532 -12.50 9.71 -1.92
CA TRP A 532 -12.41 11.15 -1.67
C TRP A 532 -13.71 11.88 -1.97
N SER A 533 -13.79 13.10 -1.43
CA SER A 533 -14.90 14.03 -1.61
C SER A 533 -14.58 15.07 -2.68
N GLY A 534 -15.54 15.38 -3.56
CA GLY A 534 -15.37 16.41 -4.59
C GLY A 534 -14.10 16.22 -5.44
N ASN A 535 -13.24 17.23 -5.44
CA ASN A 535 -11.97 17.24 -6.18
C ASN A 535 -10.74 16.86 -5.33
N SER A 536 -10.91 16.54 -4.05
CA SER A 536 -9.81 16.32 -3.10
C SER A 536 -8.87 15.16 -3.46
N GLY A 537 -9.24 14.30 -4.42
CA GLY A 537 -8.33 13.31 -5.00
C GLY A 537 -7.11 13.92 -5.72
N GLN A 538 -7.12 15.23 -5.97
CA GLN A 538 -5.99 16.00 -6.53
C GLN A 538 -5.12 16.67 -5.47
N ASP A 539 -5.37 16.41 -4.18
CA ASP A 539 -4.60 17.01 -3.10
C ASP A 539 -3.14 16.57 -3.11
N HIS A 540 -2.26 17.55 -2.94
CA HIS A 540 -0.85 17.36 -2.68
C HIS A 540 -0.53 17.64 -1.22
N LEU A 541 0.63 17.16 -0.78
CA LEU A 541 1.18 17.58 0.50
C LEU A 541 1.40 19.12 0.51
N PRO A 542 0.99 19.84 1.55
CA PRO A 542 1.27 21.28 1.71
C PRO A 542 2.72 21.65 1.37
N GLY A 543 2.87 22.62 0.45
CA GLY A 543 4.19 23.07 -0.05
C GLY A 543 4.72 22.29 -1.26
N HIS A 544 4.05 21.21 -1.68
CA HIS A 544 4.45 20.34 -2.79
C HIS A 544 3.42 20.28 -3.92
N GLY A 545 2.36 21.07 -3.85
CA GLY A 545 1.35 21.22 -4.90
C GLY A 545 0.08 21.91 -4.39
N GLY A 546 -0.96 21.91 -5.21
CA GLY A 546 -2.28 22.41 -4.83
C GLY A 546 -3.04 21.41 -3.96
N MET A 547 -3.87 21.93 -3.06
CA MET A 547 -4.85 21.15 -2.31
C MET A 547 -6.17 21.90 -2.38
N GLU A 548 -7.27 21.17 -2.34
CA GLU A 548 -8.59 21.76 -2.26
C GLU A 548 -8.76 22.53 -0.94
N THR A 549 -9.67 23.50 -0.93
CA THR A 549 -10.20 24.01 0.33
C THR A 549 -11.08 22.94 0.97
N ASP A 550 -11.28 23.02 2.28
CA ASP A 550 -12.14 22.08 3.01
C ASP A 550 -13.47 21.95 2.27
N PRO A 551 -13.79 20.75 1.76
CA PRO A 551 -14.95 20.61 0.88
C PRO A 551 -16.19 20.93 1.71
N PRO A 552 -17.15 21.72 1.18
CA PRO A 552 -18.48 21.73 1.79
C PRO A 552 -19.00 20.30 1.82
N ILE A 553 -19.98 19.98 2.68
CA ILE A 553 -20.63 18.66 2.73
C ILE A 553 -20.98 18.23 1.30
N SER A 554 -20.13 17.37 0.73
CA SER A 554 -20.24 17.03 -0.67
C SER A 554 -21.16 15.83 -0.76
N THR A 555 -22.12 15.93 -1.66
CA THR A 555 -22.92 14.78 -2.02
C THR A 555 -22.22 13.90 -3.04
N GLN A 556 -21.10 14.36 -3.60
CA GLN A 556 -20.29 13.60 -4.55
C GLN A 556 -19.05 13.01 -3.88
N ARG A 557 -18.87 11.69 -4.03
CA ARG A 557 -17.68 10.96 -3.61
C ARG A 557 -17.20 10.06 -4.72
N TRP A 558 -15.91 9.81 -4.72
CA TRP A 558 -15.26 8.89 -5.64
C TRP A 558 -14.56 7.80 -4.84
N LEU A 559 -14.50 6.60 -5.40
CA LEU A 559 -13.69 5.51 -4.87
C LEU A 559 -12.93 4.87 -6.03
N LEU A 560 -11.61 4.91 -5.94
CA LEU A 560 -10.69 4.35 -6.92
C LEU A 560 -10.05 3.09 -6.35
N TRP A 561 -9.94 2.04 -7.17
CA TRP A 561 -9.19 0.83 -6.86
C TRP A 561 -8.17 0.58 -7.97
N SER A 562 -6.91 0.35 -7.63
CA SER A 562 -5.91 -0.15 -8.59
C SER A 562 -5.36 -1.47 -8.08
N GLN A 563 -5.28 -2.48 -8.94
CA GLN A 563 -4.64 -3.73 -8.57
C GLN A 563 -3.12 -3.58 -8.68
N VAL A 564 -2.41 -4.02 -7.64
CA VAL A 564 -0.95 -4.14 -7.61
C VAL A 564 -0.49 -5.19 -8.60
#